data_AF-A0A183I8G3-F1
#
_entry.id   AF-A0A183I8G3-F1
#
_cell.length_a   1.000
_cell.length_b   1.000
_cell.length_c   1.000
_cell.angle_alpha   90.00
_cell.angle_beta   90.00
_cell.angle_gamma   90.00
#
_symmetry.space_group_name_H-M   'P 1'
#
loop_
_entity.id
_entity.type
_entity.pdbx_description
1 polymer ?
#
loop_
_entity_poly.entity_id
_entity_poly.type
_entity_poly.pdbx_seq_one_letter_code
_entity_poly.pdbx_strand_id
1 'polypeptide(L)'
;MVRFFYKEKDKVNAKILKDVKFPLILDLYDMCTPELQQKLLPARDAFKEEEDRKVETMRASKTSDEIAVTSEPSKSEKIKKAAPFSFSNDPGSNNSGYYELQGVITHKGRSSNSGHYVAWVRVKGNHWAMCDDDE
;
A
#
# COMPACT_ATOMS: atom_id res chain seq x y z
N MET A 1 -11.20 0.44 10.20
CA MET A 1 -11.84 -0.88 10.16
C MET A 1 -12.59 -1.10 11.47
N VAL A 2 -13.92 -1.20 11.44
CA VAL A 2 -14.72 -1.36 12.66
C VAL A 2 -14.95 -2.84 12.91
N ARG A 3 -14.16 -3.44 13.81
CA ARG A 3 -14.28 -4.86 14.18
C ARG A 3 -14.84 -5.10 15.57
N PHE A 4 -14.73 -4.14 16.48
CA PHE A 4 -15.24 -4.29 17.83
C PHE A 4 -16.67 -3.78 17.90
N PHE A 5 -17.54 -4.54 18.57
CA PHE A 5 -18.93 -4.17 18.78
C PHE A 5 -19.43 -4.76 20.10
N TYR A 6 -20.46 -4.14 20.65
CA TYR A 6 -21.13 -4.62 21.86
C TYR A 6 -22.25 -5.59 21.49
N LYS A 7 -22.24 -6.79 22.06
CA LYS A 7 -23.35 -7.75 21.92
C LYS A 7 -24.34 -7.53 23.06
N GLU A 8 -25.46 -6.87 22.78
CA GLU A 8 -26.48 -6.58 23.78
C GLU A 8 -27.04 -7.84 24.47
N LYS A 9 -27.25 -8.92 23.71
CA LYS A 9 -27.80 -10.19 24.22
C LYS A 9 -26.94 -10.78 25.35
N ASP A 10 -25.63 -10.77 25.16
CA ASP A 10 -24.66 -11.39 26.07
C ASP A 10 -24.01 -10.35 26.99
N LYS A 11 -24.30 -9.05 26.78
CA LYS A 11 -23.69 -7.89 27.45
C LYS A 11 -22.15 -7.87 27.41
N VAL A 12 -21.54 -8.37 26.33
CA VAL A 12 -20.08 -8.46 26.18
C VAL A 12 -19.55 -7.72 24.94
N ASN A 13 -18.32 -7.23 25.05
CA ASN A 13 -17.55 -6.74 23.92
C ASN A 13 -17.04 -7.90 23.07
N ALA A 14 -17.26 -7.84 21.75
CA ALA A 14 -16.86 -8.89 20.83
C ALA A 14 -16.12 -8.31 19.62
N LYS A 15 -15.26 -9.14 19.02
CA LYS A 15 -14.58 -8.85 17.75
C LYS A 15 -15.19 -9.65 16.60
N ILE A 16 -15.49 -8.99 15.49
CA ILE A 16 -15.89 -9.63 14.24
C ILE A 16 -14.67 -10.33 13.64
N LEU A 17 -14.74 -11.67 13.50
CA LEU A 17 -13.65 -12.53 12.99
C LEU A 17 -13.80 -12.91 11.51
N LYS A 18 -14.63 -12.18 10.75
CA LYS A 18 -14.72 -12.37 9.29
C LYS A 18 -13.36 -12.09 8.65
N ASP A 19 -12.93 -12.97 7.76
CA ASP A 19 -11.73 -12.74 6.96
C ASP A 19 -11.96 -11.54 6.05
N VAL A 20 -10.95 -10.67 5.95
CA VAL A 20 -10.99 -9.49 5.09
C VAL A 20 -9.63 -9.39 4.43
N LYS A 21 -9.62 -9.66 3.12
CA LYS A 21 -8.44 -9.46 2.29
C LYS A 21 -8.25 -7.97 2.04
N PHE A 22 -7.00 -7.51 2.06
CA PHE A 22 -6.64 -6.15 1.73
C PHE A 22 -5.53 -6.16 0.68
N PRO A 23 -5.57 -5.27 -0.31
CA PRO A 23 -4.54 -5.20 -1.34
C PRO A 23 -3.30 -4.45 -0.83
N LEU A 24 -2.14 -4.69 -1.45
CA LEU A 24 -0.92 -3.90 -1.23
C LEU A 24 -0.99 -2.53 -1.92
N ILE A 25 -1.71 -2.46 -3.04
CA ILE A 25 -1.99 -1.23 -3.78
C ILE A 25 -3.51 -1.03 -3.74
N LEU A 26 -3.94 0.05 -3.09
CA LEU A 26 -5.34 0.43 -2.98
C LEU A 26 -5.68 1.48 -4.04
N ASP A 27 -6.71 1.21 -4.82
CA ASP A 27 -7.29 2.15 -5.77
C ASP A 27 -8.63 2.67 -5.23
N LEU A 28 -8.75 3.99 -5.08
CA LEU A 28 -9.96 4.65 -4.59
C LEU A 28 -10.70 5.46 -5.66
N TYR A 29 -10.29 5.38 -6.92
CA TYR A 29 -10.90 6.16 -8.01
C TYR A 29 -12.42 6.02 -8.10
N ASP A 30 -12.93 4.80 -7.97
CA ASP A 30 -14.37 4.51 -8.05
C ASP A 30 -15.18 5.08 -6.88
N MET A 31 -14.51 5.41 -5.77
CA MET A 31 -15.11 6.01 -4.58
C MET A 31 -15.08 7.54 -4.60
N CYS A 32 -14.38 8.15 -5.56
CA CYS A 32 -14.26 9.59 -5.71
C CYS A 32 -15.47 10.21 -6.45
N THR A 33 -15.66 11.52 -6.31
CA THR A 33 -16.66 12.26 -7.09
C THR A 33 -16.24 12.35 -8.57
N PRO A 34 -17.18 12.45 -9.54
CA PRO A 34 -16.85 12.55 -10.96
C PRO A 34 -15.91 13.72 -11.28
N GLU A 35 -16.05 14.84 -10.57
CA GLU A 35 -15.17 16.01 -10.71
C GLU A 35 -13.73 15.71 -10.28
N LEU A 36 -13.55 14.93 -9.22
CA LEU A 36 -12.22 14.54 -8.74
C LEU A 36 -11.62 13.46 -9.65
N GLN A 37 -12.42 12.50 -10.09
CA GLN A 37 -12.00 11.48 -11.05
C GLN A 37 -11.33 12.11 -12.28
N GLN A 38 -11.94 13.12 -12.88
CA GLN A 38 -11.36 13.85 -14.02
C GLN A 38 -10.00 14.48 -13.72
N LYS A 39 -9.80 15.00 -12.50
CA LYS A 39 -8.51 15.60 -12.07
C LYS A 39 -7.43 14.55 -11.83
N LEU A 40 -7.81 13.33 -11.45
CA LEU A 40 -6.87 12.23 -11.17
C LEU A 40 -6.37 11.54 -12.45
N LEU A 41 -7.15 11.55 -13.54
CA LEU A 41 -6.83 10.85 -14.79
C LEU A 41 -5.40 11.12 -15.32
N PRO A 42 -4.92 12.37 -15.45
CA PRO A 42 -3.60 12.62 -16.04
C PRO A 42 -2.46 11.99 -15.24
N ALA A 43 -2.57 12.00 -13.91
CA ALA A 43 -1.59 11.35 -13.05
C ALA A 43 -1.71 9.81 -13.15
N ARG A 44 -2.94 9.29 -13.16
CA ARG A 44 -3.20 7.85 -13.26
C ARG A 44 -2.67 7.24 -14.55
N ASP A 45 -2.85 7.94 -15.67
CA ASP A 45 -2.33 7.52 -16.98
C ASP A 45 -0.79 7.47 -16.95
N ALA A 46 -0.14 8.49 -16.37
CA ALA A 46 1.31 8.50 -16.20
C ALA A 46 1.82 7.37 -15.27
N PHE A 47 1.11 7.05 -14.18
CA PHE A 47 1.44 5.91 -13.32
C PHE A 47 1.30 4.58 -14.05
N LYS A 48 0.26 4.44 -14.88
CA LYS A 48 0.02 3.23 -15.66
C LYS A 48 1.13 2.99 -16.70
N GLU A 49 1.50 4.03 -17.44
CA GLU A 49 2.60 3.96 -18.41
C GLU A 49 3.94 3.54 -17.76
N GLU A 50 4.23 4.07 -16.58
CA GLU A 50 5.46 3.73 -15.85
C GLU A 50 5.45 2.28 -15.34
N GLU A 51 4.32 1.78 -14.84
CA GLU A 51 4.19 0.39 -14.43
C GLU A 51 4.28 -0.56 -15.63
N ASP A 52 3.61 -0.26 -16.74
CA ASP A 52 3.71 -1.03 -17.98
C ASP A 52 5.18 -1.09 -18.48
N ARG A 53 5.89 0.03 -18.45
CA ARG A 53 7.33 0.12 -18.78
C ARG A 53 8.20 -0.74 -17.86
N LYS A 54 7.92 -0.76 -16.55
CA LYS A 54 8.65 -1.62 -15.60
C LYS A 54 8.38 -3.10 -15.84
N VAL A 55 7.13 -3.47 -16.14
CA VAL A 55 6.77 -4.86 -16.43
C VAL A 55 7.46 -5.34 -17.71
N GLU A 56 7.55 -4.52 -18.74
CA GLU A 56 8.27 -4.85 -19.98
C GLU A 56 9.77 -5.06 -19.75
N THR A 57 10.41 -4.19 -18.97
CA THR A 57 11.85 -4.35 -18.64
C THR A 57 12.11 -5.60 -17.79
N MET A 58 11.24 -5.93 -16.83
CA MET A 58 11.32 -7.19 -16.06
C MET A 58 11.07 -8.43 -16.91
N ARG A 59 10.24 -8.35 -17.95
CA ARG A 59 10.02 -9.45 -18.90
C ARG A 59 11.25 -9.65 -19.79
N ALA A 60 11.84 -8.56 -20.29
CA ALA A 60 13.03 -8.61 -21.13
C ALA A 60 14.23 -9.23 -20.40
N SER A 61 14.43 -8.91 -19.11
CA SER A 61 15.54 -9.46 -18.32
C SER A 61 15.39 -10.95 -17.98
N LYS A 62 14.16 -11.48 -17.93
CA LYS A 62 13.91 -12.92 -17.73
C LYS A 62 14.20 -13.78 -18.97
N THR A 63 14.26 -13.17 -20.15
CA THR A 63 14.57 -13.87 -21.41
C THR A 63 16.07 -13.99 -21.69
N SER A 64 16.92 -13.34 -20.91
CA SER A 64 18.38 -13.27 -21.10
C SER A 64 19.16 -13.91 -19.95
N ASP A 65 18.71 -15.06 -19.43
CA ASP A 65 19.48 -15.85 -18.45
C ASP A 65 20.51 -16.72 -19.18
N GLU A 66 21.56 -16.09 -19.71
CA GLU A 66 22.91 -16.65 -19.75
C GLU A 66 23.93 -15.51 -19.88
N ILE A 67 24.80 -15.39 -18.86
CA ILE A 67 26.00 -14.54 -18.76
C ILE A 67 25.76 -13.05 -18.37
N ALA A 68 25.85 -12.75 -17.08
CA ALA A 68 26.85 -11.82 -16.51
C ALA A 68 26.53 -11.49 -15.05
N VAL A 69 27.15 -12.25 -14.15
CA VAL A 69 27.47 -11.81 -12.79
C VAL A 69 28.47 -10.67 -12.90
N THR A 70 28.04 -9.47 -12.51
CA THR A 70 28.77 -8.28 -12.01
C THR A 70 28.25 -6.98 -12.63
N SER A 71 27.23 -6.40 -12.01
CA SER A 71 27.16 -4.95 -11.91
C SER A 71 26.59 -4.59 -10.55
N GLU A 72 27.43 -3.92 -9.76
CA GLU A 72 27.07 -3.26 -8.51
C GLU A 72 25.77 -2.47 -8.67
N PRO A 73 24.96 -2.30 -7.60
CA PRO A 73 23.77 -1.46 -7.66
C PRO A 73 24.22 -0.01 -7.86
N SER A 74 24.30 0.37 -9.13
CA SER A 74 24.65 1.71 -9.56
C SER A 74 23.71 2.70 -8.85
N LYS A 75 24.35 3.60 -8.11
CA LYS A 75 23.81 4.77 -7.41
C LYS A 75 23.15 5.80 -8.36
N SER A 76 22.50 5.35 -9.44
CA SER A 76 22.16 6.17 -10.61
C SER A 76 20.74 5.98 -11.12
N GLU A 77 19.76 5.77 -10.24
CA GLU A 77 18.40 6.24 -10.51
C GLU A 77 18.12 7.42 -9.59
N LYS A 78 18.85 8.50 -9.88
CA LYS A 78 18.49 9.88 -9.59
C LYS A 78 16.96 10.00 -9.65
N ILE A 79 16.34 10.31 -8.51
CA ILE A 79 15.17 11.19 -8.35
C ILE A 79 14.63 11.65 -9.73
N LYS A 80 13.95 10.77 -10.47
CA LYS A 80 13.34 11.11 -11.76
C LYS A 80 12.04 11.78 -11.36
N LYS A 81 12.13 13.09 -11.07
CA LYS A 81 11.06 14.02 -10.70
C LYS A 81 9.76 13.26 -10.39
N ALA A 82 9.67 12.71 -9.18
CA ALA A 82 8.42 12.12 -8.74
C ALA A 82 7.35 13.18 -9.00
N ALA A 83 6.36 12.86 -9.84
CA ALA A 83 5.24 13.74 -10.04
C ALA A 83 4.75 14.14 -8.64
N PRO A 84 4.51 15.44 -8.38
CA PRO A 84 4.15 15.89 -7.04
C PRO A 84 2.94 15.08 -6.59
N PHE A 85 2.99 14.45 -5.41
CA PHE A 85 1.88 13.61 -4.95
C PHE A 85 0.61 14.41 -4.69
N SER A 86 0.74 15.72 -4.47
CA SER A 86 -0.36 16.65 -4.26
C SER A 86 -0.63 17.52 -5.47
N PHE A 87 -1.87 17.97 -5.60
CA PHE A 87 -2.21 19.03 -6.55
C PHE A 87 -1.51 20.35 -6.16
N SER A 88 -1.21 21.19 -7.15
CA SER A 88 -0.56 22.49 -6.92
C SER A 88 -1.40 23.46 -6.10
N ASN A 89 -2.73 23.32 -6.16
CA ASN A 89 -3.71 24.12 -5.44
C ASN A 89 -4.19 23.50 -4.11
N ASP A 90 -3.76 22.27 -3.79
CA ASP A 90 -4.19 21.55 -2.60
C ASP A 90 -3.03 20.73 -2.00
N PRO A 91 -2.13 21.35 -1.22
CA PRO A 91 -1.00 20.67 -0.59
C PRO A 91 -1.45 19.58 0.39
N GLY A 92 -0.87 18.38 0.26
CA GLY A 92 -1.23 17.21 1.09
C GLY A 92 -2.31 16.32 0.49
N SER A 93 -2.93 16.72 -0.63
CA SER A 93 -3.80 15.85 -1.42
C SER A 93 -3.05 14.71 -2.09
N ASN A 94 -3.80 13.72 -2.59
CA ASN A 94 -3.31 12.68 -3.49
C ASN A 94 -3.84 12.95 -4.90
N ASN A 95 -2.95 13.05 -5.89
CA ASN A 95 -3.29 13.39 -7.26
C ASN A 95 -3.49 12.20 -8.20
N SER A 96 -3.32 10.94 -7.75
CA SER A 96 -3.56 9.74 -8.56
C SER A 96 -4.68 8.84 -8.02
N GLY A 97 -4.97 8.93 -6.72
CA GLY A 97 -5.94 8.06 -6.05
C GLY A 97 -5.43 6.63 -5.79
N TYR A 98 -4.17 6.35 -6.13
CA TYR A 98 -3.49 5.13 -5.71
C TYR A 98 -2.80 5.34 -4.36
N TYR A 99 -2.91 4.33 -3.50
CA TYR A 99 -2.24 4.28 -2.21
C TYR A 99 -1.47 2.98 -2.08
N GLU A 100 -0.27 3.05 -1.55
CA GLU A 100 0.56 1.89 -1.30
C GLU A 100 0.56 1.57 0.20
N LEU A 101 0.35 0.30 0.55
CA LEU A 101 0.36 -0.14 1.94
C LEU A 101 1.77 -0.02 2.52
N GLN A 102 1.89 0.80 3.56
CA GLN A 102 3.15 1.04 4.29
C GLN A 102 3.19 0.36 5.65
N GLY A 103 2.03 0.17 6.29
CA GLY A 103 1.97 -0.40 7.63
C GLY A 103 0.60 -1.02 7.93
N VAL A 104 0.61 -2.07 8.75
CA VAL A 104 -0.59 -2.76 9.23
C VAL A 104 -0.50 -2.91 10.73
N ILE A 105 -1.50 -2.42 11.45
CA ILE A 105 -1.66 -2.69 12.88
C ILE A 105 -2.66 -3.84 13.01
N THR A 106 -2.22 -4.92 13.65
CA THR A 106 -3.03 -6.12 13.89
C THR A 106 -3.35 -6.25 15.37
N HIS A 107 -4.52 -6.79 15.70
CA HIS A 107 -4.91 -7.09 17.07
C HIS A 107 -5.13 -8.60 17.22
N LYS A 108 -4.30 -9.27 18.02
CA LYS A 108 -4.43 -10.66 18.43
C LYS A 108 -5.32 -10.72 19.67
N GLY A 109 -6.61 -11.03 19.52
CA GLY A 109 -7.54 -11.10 20.66
C GLY A 109 -9.01 -11.15 20.26
N ARG A 110 -9.87 -11.63 21.17
CA ARG A 110 -11.32 -11.85 20.93
C ARG A 110 -12.21 -10.69 21.37
N SER A 111 -11.70 -9.79 22.22
CA SER A 111 -12.44 -8.65 22.76
C SER A 111 -11.64 -7.34 22.56
N SER A 112 -12.26 -6.20 22.82
CA SER A 112 -11.56 -4.89 22.80
C SER A 112 -10.74 -4.63 24.07
N ASN A 113 -11.04 -5.33 25.17
CA ASN A 113 -10.44 -5.10 26.48
C ASN A 113 -9.26 -6.04 26.77
N SER A 114 -9.00 -6.98 25.85
CA SER A 114 -7.94 -7.97 25.99
C SER A 114 -7.38 -8.37 24.63
N GLY A 115 -6.10 -8.65 24.59
CA GLY A 115 -5.38 -9.02 23.38
C GLY A 115 -4.02 -8.37 23.33
N HIS A 116 -3.42 -8.41 22.15
CA HIS A 116 -2.09 -7.89 21.88
C HIS A 116 -2.05 -7.19 20.53
N TYR A 117 -1.41 -6.03 20.45
CA TYR A 117 -1.25 -5.31 19.19
C TYR A 117 0.12 -5.58 18.60
N VAL A 118 0.17 -5.87 17.30
CA VAL A 118 1.43 -6.08 16.58
C VAL A 118 1.40 -5.24 15.31
N ALA A 119 2.46 -4.49 15.08
CA ALA A 119 2.62 -3.69 13.89
C ALA A 119 3.45 -4.44 12.85
N TRP A 120 3.07 -4.29 11.59
CA TRP A 120 3.82 -4.76 10.43
C TRP A 120 4.17 -3.54 9.61
N VAL A 121 5.45 -3.26 9.41
CA VAL A 121 5.91 -2.06 8.72
C VAL A 121 6.71 -2.46 7.50
N ARG A 122 6.43 -1.82 6.37
CA ARG A 122 7.16 -2.04 5.14
C ARG A 122 8.52 -1.36 5.22
N VAL A 123 9.58 -2.12 4.98
CA VAL A 123 10.96 -1.61 5.04
C VAL A 123 11.47 -1.28 3.64
N LYS A 124 11.44 -2.26 2.73
CA LYS A 124 11.94 -2.07 1.35
C LYS A 124 11.37 -3.11 0.39
N GLY A 125 10.83 -2.66 -0.73
CA GLY A 125 10.24 -3.57 -1.72
C GLY A 125 9.17 -4.44 -1.07
N ASN A 126 9.34 -5.75 -1.13
CA ASN A 126 8.44 -6.72 -0.52
C ASN A 126 8.86 -7.20 0.89
N HIS A 127 9.83 -6.54 1.53
CA HIS A 127 10.27 -6.86 2.89
C HIS A 127 9.48 -6.09 3.94
N TRP A 128 8.95 -6.83 4.90
CA TRP A 128 8.15 -6.33 6.02
C TRP A 128 8.82 -6.69 7.34
N ALA A 129 8.89 -5.72 8.25
CA ALA A 129 9.28 -5.95 9.64
C ALA A 129 8.02 -6.16 10.48
N MET A 130 8.06 -7.15 11.37
CA MET A 130 7.08 -7.32 12.43
C MET A 130 7.64 -6.65 13.69
N CYS A 131 6.90 -5.70 14.25
CA CYS A 131 7.23 -5.02 15.50
C CYS A 131 6.26 -5.54 16.56
N ASP A 132 6.72 -6.50 17.36
CA ASP A 132 5.98 -7.15 18.45
C ASP A 132 6.51 -6.62 19.80
N ASP A 133 6.43 -5.29 19.96
CA ASP A 133 7.00 -4.52 21.09
C ASP A 133 8.47 -4.85 21.38
N ASP A 134 8.76 -5.50 22.50
CA ASP A 134 10.12 -5.81 22.99
C ASP A 134 10.63 -7.22 22.59
N GLU A 135 9.86 -8.01 21.82
CA GLU A 135 10.28 -9.32 21.27
C GLU A 135 10.99 -9.23 19.89
#